data_AF-A0A3G6YKD1-F1
#
_entry.id   AF-A0A3G6YKD1-F1
#
_cell.length_a   1.000
_cell.length_b   1.000
_cell.length_c   1.000
_cell.angle_alpha   90.00
_cell.angle_beta   90.00
_cell.angle_gamma   90.00
#
_symmetry.space_group_name_H-M   'P 1'
#
loop_
_entity.id
_entity.type
_entity.pdbx_description
1 polymer ?
#
loop_
_entity_poly.entity_id
_entity_poly.type
_entity_poly.pdbx_seq_one_letter_code
_entity_poly.pdbx_strand_id
1 'polypeptide(L)' 'MTEFQKIMLEVRQLQTELDHTGCCTTQDLTQEEIAHLDERFFLAVAKQHKLIARLNNKPEGF' A
#
# COMPACT_ATOMS: atom_id res chain seq x y z
N MET A 1 12.99 -14.46 -9.10
CA MET A 1 12.83 -13.00 -8.88
C MET A 1 13.81 -12.56 -7.82
N THR A 2 14.51 -11.44 -8.04
CA THR A 2 15.38 -10.82 -7.03
C THR A 2 14.55 -10.20 -5.91
N GLU A 3 15.16 -9.94 -4.75
CA GLU A 3 14.48 -9.21 -3.65
C GLU A 3 13.97 -7.84 -4.11
N PHE A 4 14.72 -7.17 -4.98
CA PHE A 4 14.28 -5.92 -5.60
C PHE A 4 13.00 -6.10 -6.43
N GLN A 5 12.93 -7.14 -7.27
CA GLN A 5 11.73 -7.45 -8.06
C GLN A 5 10.54 -7.82 -7.18
N LYS A 6 10.76 -8.55 -6.07
CA LYS A 6 9.70 -8.86 -5.10
C LYS A 6 9.14 -7.60 -4.45
N ILE A 7 10.02 -6.70 -3.99
CA ILE A 7 9.60 -5.43 -3.36
C ILE A 7 8.85 -4.55 -4.36
N MET A 8 9.30 -4.45 -5.62
CA MET A 8 8.57 -3.70 -6.65
C MET A 8 7.18 -4.28 -6.93
N LEU A 9 7.07 -5.61 -6.99
CA LEU A 9 5.78 -6.28 -7.18
C LEU A 9 4.84 -5.97 -6.01
N GLU A 10 5.35 -6.04 -4.79
CA GLU A 10 4.58 -5.76 -3.58
C GLU A 10 4.12 -4.30 -3.50
N VAL A 11 4.99 -3.34 -3.87
CA VAL A 11 4.61 -1.92 -3.98
C VAL A 11 3.49 -1.72 -5.00
N ARG A 12 3.54 -2.40 -6.15
CA ARG A 12 2.48 -2.34 -7.17
C ARG A 12 1.17 -2.92 -6.65
N GLN A 13 1.21 -4.05 -5.94
CA GLN A 13 0.02 -4.64 -5.34
C GLN A 13 -0.62 -3.72 -4.30
N LEU A 14 0.21 -3.10 -3.44
CA LEU A 14 -0.26 -2.11 -2.47
C LEU A 14 -0.86 -0.89 -3.15
N GLN A 15 -0.32 -0.43 -4.27
CA GLN A 15 -0.92 0.67 -5.04
C GLN A 15 -2.32 0.31 -5.52
N THR A 16 -2.52 -0.90 -6.05
CA THR A 16 -3.85 -1.36 -6.46
C THR A 16 -4.84 -1.43 -5.30
N GLU A 17 -4.39 -1.86 -4.11
CA GLU A 17 -5.23 -1.85 -2.91
C GLU A 17 -5.59 -0.43 -2.46
N LEU A 18 -4.64 0.50 -2.50
CA LEU A 18 -4.87 1.91 -2.19
C LEU A 18 -5.83 2.57 -3.17
N ASP A 19 -5.70 2.30 -4.47
CA ASP A 19 -6.59 2.84 -5.49
C ASP A 19 -8.03 2.32 -5.28
N HIS A 20 -8.17 1.04 -4.92
CA HIS A 20 -9.47 0.43 -4.64
C HIS A 20 -10.11 1.00 -3.36
N THR A 21 -9.34 1.10 -2.28
CA THR A 21 -9.83 1.57 -0.97
C THR A 21 -9.97 3.09 -0.88
N GLY A 22 -9.27 3.86 -1.71
CA GLY A 22 -9.41 5.32 -1.79
C GLY A 22 -10.53 5.79 -2.73
N CYS A 23 -10.98 4.93 -3.65
CA CYS A 23 -12.02 5.24 -4.63
C CYS A 23 -13.38 4.62 -4.28
N CYS A 24 -13.46 3.74 -3.27
CA CYS A 24 -14.72 3.15 -2.87
C CYS A 24 -15.66 4.20 -2.27
N THR A 25 -16.93 4.15 -2.67
CA THR A 25 -17.97 4.94 -2.03
C THR A 25 -18.24 4.41 -0.63
N THR A 26 -18.41 5.32 0.33
CA THR A 26 -18.86 4.98 1.68
C THR A 26 -20.37 5.14 1.84
N GLN A 27 -21.06 5.48 0.76
CA GLN A 27 -22.52 5.52 0.75
C GLN A 27 -23.05 4.10 1.04
N ASP A 28 -24.00 4.03 1.98
CA ASP A 28 -24.64 2.79 2.46
C ASP A 28 -23.76 1.87 3.33
N LEU A 29 -22.55 2.30 3.72
CA LEU A 29 -21.72 1.58 4.70
C LEU A 29 -22.03 2.01 6.14
N THR A 30 -21.89 1.08 7.09
CA THR A 30 -21.92 1.43 8.51
C THR A 30 -20.62 2.12 8.94
N GLN A 31 -20.63 2.76 10.10
CA GLN A 31 -19.41 3.39 10.64
C GLN A 31 -18.30 2.37 10.88
N GLU A 32 -18.65 1.16 11.30
CA GLU A 32 -17.70 0.06 11.49
C GLU A 32 -17.07 -0.39 10.17
N GLU A 33 -17.87 -0.49 9.10
CA GLU A 33 -17.35 -0.84 7.76
C GLU A 33 -16.43 0.25 7.22
N ILE A 34 -16.76 1.52 7.44
CA ILE A 34 -15.90 2.66 7.09
C ILE A 34 -14.60 2.61 7.89
N ALA A 35 -14.66 2.34 9.20
CA ALA A 35 -13.47 2.21 10.04
C ALA A 35 -12.54 1.07 9.58
N HIS A 36 -13.11 -0.04 9.12
CA HIS A 36 -12.33 -1.14 8.53
C HIS A 36 -11.69 -0.76 7.19
N LEU A 37 -12.38 0.02 6.35
CA LEU A 37 -11.80 0.56 5.11
C LEU A 37 -10.64 1.50 5.41
N ASP A 38 -10.82 2.42 6.37
CA ASP A 38 -9.78 3.35 6.81
C ASP A 38 -8.56 2.61 7.38
N GLU A 39 -8.77 1.63 8.25
CA GLU A 39 -7.70 0.80 8.81
C GLU A 39 -6.88 0.12 7.71
N ARG A 40 -7.56 -0.50 6.74
CA ARG A 40 -6.91 -1.14 5.59
C ARG A 40 -6.13 -0.15 4.75
N PHE A 41 -6.71 1.01 4.46
CA PHE A 41 -6.06 2.07 3.70
C PHE A 41 -4.77 2.54 4.39
N PHE A 42 -4.83 2.89 5.68
CA PHE A 42 -3.66 3.37 6.41
C PHE A 42 -2.57 2.30 6.58
N LEU A 43 -2.94 1.04 6.80
CA LEU A 43 -1.98 -0.07 6.84
C LEU A 43 -1.26 -0.25 5.49
N ALA A 44 -2.00 -0.17 4.37
CA ALA A 44 -1.43 -0.26 3.04
C ALA A 44 -0.48 0.91 2.75
N VAL A 45 -0.85 2.15 3.10
CA VAL A 45 0.01 3.33 2.97
C VAL A 45 1.31 3.16 3.77
N ALA A 46 1.21 2.78 5.05
CA ALA A 46 2.37 2.62 5.92
C ALA A 46 3.35 1.56 5.39
N LYS A 47 2.81 0.45 4.89
CA LYS A 47 3.60 -0.62 4.29
C LYS A 47 4.27 -0.18 2.99
N GLN A 48 3.54 0.52 2.12
CA GLN A 48 4.06 1.01 0.84
C GLN A 48 5.21 2.00 1.07
N HIS A 49 5.04 2.97 1.99
CA HIS A 49 6.10 3.91 2.36
C HIS A 49 7.38 3.21 2.87
N LYS A 50 7.24 2.18 3.70
CA LYS A 50 8.39 1.41 4.20
C LYS A 50 9.14 0.69 3.08
N LEU A 51 8.41 0.14 2.10
CA LEU A 51 9.02 -0.56 0.96
C LEU A 51 9.69 0.42 -0.01
N ILE A 52 9.06 1.54 -0.31
CA ILE A 52 9.67 2.61 -1.13
C ILE A 52 10.93 3.15 -0.46
N ALA A 53 10.89 3.40 0.85
CA ALA A 53 12.08 3.83 1.60
C ALA A 53 13.21 2.79 1.52
N ARG A 54 12.91 1.50 1.54
CA ARG A 54 13.91 0.44 1.34
C ARG A 54 14.49 0.41 -0.08
N LEU A 55 13.68 0.70 -1.09
CA LEU A 55 14.15 0.82 -2.47
C LEU A 55 15.07 2.03 -2.65
N ASN A 56 14.71 3.17 -2.04
CA ASN A 56 15.46 4.43 -2.15
C ASN A 56 16.75 4.43 -1.32
N ASN A 57 16.79 3.70 -0.20
CA ASN A 57 17.99 3.57 0.63
C ASN A 57 18.98 2.51 0.13
N LYS A 58 18.85 2.01 -1.11
CA LYS A 58 19.93 1.22 -1.70
C LYS A 58 21.17 2.12 -1.85
N PRO A 59 22.35 1.71 -1.36
CA PRO A 59 23.57 2.45 -1.65
C PRO A 59 23.74 2.52 -3.17
N GLU A 60 24.02 3.71 -3.67
CA GLU A 60 24.36 3.93 -5.07
C GLU A 60 25.51 2.99 -5.45
N GLY A 61 25.30 2.10 -6.43
CA GLY A 61 26.36 1.25 -6.97
C GLY A 61 26.37 -0.23 -6.56
N PHE A 62 25.24 -0.92 -6.65
CA PHE A 62 25.22 -2.37 -6.94
C PHE A 62 24.69 -2.61 -8.34
#